data_AF-A0A8T7GL48-F1
#
_entry.id   AF-A0A8T7GL48-F1
#
_cell.length_a   1.000
_cell.length_b   1.000
_cell.length_c   1.000
_cell.angle_alpha   90.00
_cell.angle_beta   90.00
_cell.angle_gamma   90.00
#
_symmetry.space_group_name_H-M   'P 1'
#
loop_
_entity.id
_entity.type
_entity.pdbx_description
1 polymer ?
#
loop_
_entity_poly.entity_id
_entity_poly.type
_entity_poly.pdbx_seq_one_letter_code
_entity_poly.pdbx_strand_id
1 'polypeptide(L)'
;MPPIAPGGGAQAGRGGQEPQGPVAVLRHALSRLQERLHSLWPRIRGMGTCSREFLEVLDELEELADRELVYRGFDKVPAAPVSRRGEQNVDLVVALYRVGDIIVEVGLKGLNRCGIVEALTGGEPPRVYARLHLGGGAVVVLEAEEAAQRSMLSYYI
;
A
#
# COMPACT_ATOMS: atom_id res chain seq x y z
N MET A 1 -54.17 32.55 -2.18
CA MET A 1 -52.85 32.20 -2.73
C MET A 1 -52.26 31.11 -1.85
N PRO A 2 -52.08 29.87 -2.33
CA PRO A 2 -51.36 28.84 -1.57
C PRO A 2 -49.83 29.01 -1.74
N PRO A 3 -49.02 28.61 -0.74
CA PRO A 3 -47.56 28.63 -0.86
C PRO A 3 -47.03 27.45 -1.69
N ILE A 4 -45.99 27.75 -2.46
CA ILE A 4 -45.27 26.88 -3.39
C ILE A 4 -44.47 25.83 -2.61
N ALA A 5 -44.57 24.56 -3.02
CA ALA A 5 -43.76 23.46 -2.52
C ALA A 5 -42.29 23.60 -2.97
N PRO A 6 -41.29 23.32 -2.12
CA PRO A 6 -39.94 23.11 -2.60
C PRO A 6 -39.78 21.68 -3.13
N GLY A 7 -39.97 21.52 -4.42
CA GLY A 7 -39.32 20.45 -5.18
C GLY A 7 -37.89 20.89 -5.47
N GLY A 8 -36.91 20.11 -5.02
CA GLY A 8 -35.50 20.49 -5.15
C GLY A 8 -34.56 19.33 -4.89
N GLY A 9 -34.54 18.40 -5.85
CA GLY A 9 -33.45 17.47 -6.19
C GLY A 9 -32.46 17.05 -5.11
N ALA A 10 -32.57 15.77 -4.71
CA ALA A 10 -31.42 14.99 -4.28
C ALA A 10 -30.33 15.03 -5.37
N GLN A 11 -29.39 15.96 -5.27
CA GLN A 11 -28.11 15.84 -5.96
C GLN A 11 -27.26 14.89 -5.13
N ALA A 12 -27.25 13.62 -5.57
CA ALA A 12 -26.20 12.68 -5.25
C ALA A 12 -24.89 13.23 -5.83
N GLY A 13 -24.23 14.10 -5.07
CA GLY A 13 -22.85 14.46 -5.31
C GLY A 13 -21.99 13.22 -5.15
N ARG A 14 -21.61 12.60 -6.28
CA ARG A 14 -20.36 11.82 -6.37
C ARG A 14 -19.19 12.79 -6.16
N GLY A 15 -19.05 13.30 -4.95
CA GLY A 15 -17.82 13.89 -4.48
C GLY A 15 -16.92 12.73 -4.09
N GLY A 16 -15.93 12.41 -4.93
CA GLY A 16 -14.80 11.61 -4.46
C GLY A 16 -14.17 12.40 -3.32
N GLN A 17 -14.52 12.08 -2.08
CA GLN A 17 -13.83 12.61 -0.92
C GLN A 17 -12.38 12.19 -1.05
N GLU A 18 -11.49 13.15 -1.30
CA GLU A 18 -10.07 12.91 -1.17
C GLU A 18 -9.83 12.31 0.22
N PRO A 19 -9.05 11.23 0.34
CA PRO A 19 -8.81 10.57 1.60
C PRO A 19 -8.23 11.58 2.59
N GLN A 20 -8.99 11.92 3.63
CA GLN A 20 -8.58 12.90 4.63
C GLN A 20 -7.73 12.21 5.69
N GLY A 21 -6.45 12.56 5.75
CA GLY A 21 -5.50 12.12 6.77
C GLY A 21 -4.52 11.02 6.31
N PRO A 22 -3.35 10.89 6.97
CA PRO A 22 -2.26 10.02 6.50
C PRO A 22 -2.65 8.55 6.33
N VAL A 23 -3.46 8.00 7.25
CA VAL A 23 -3.91 6.60 7.19
C VAL A 23 -4.86 6.34 6.03
N ALA A 24 -5.77 7.28 5.73
CA ALA A 24 -6.70 7.15 4.61
C ALA A 24 -5.94 7.21 3.28
N VAL A 25 -4.95 8.11 3.17
CA VAL A 25 -4.05 8.19 2.02
C VAL A 25 -3.27 6.89 1.83
N LEU A 26 -2.71 6.35 2.91
CA LEU A 26 -1.99 5.08 2.86
C LEU A 26 -2.90 3.92 2.43
N ARG A 27 -4.10 3.79 3.01
CA ARG A 27 -5.06 2.75 2.59
C ARG A 27 -5.42 2.88 1.11
N HIS A 28 -5.61 4.10 0.61
CA HIS A 28 -5.85 4.33 -0.81
C HIS A 28 -4.66 3.90 -1.68
N ALA A 29 -3.45 4.34 -1.34
CA ALA A 29 -2.24 3.97 -2.06
C ALA A 29 -2.01 2.45 -2.06
N LEU A 30 -2.18 1.78 -0.92
CA LEU A 30 -2.07 0.32 -0.80
C LEU A 30 -3.10 -0.41 -1.68
N SER A 31 -4.35 0.07 -1.70
CA SER A 31 -5.38 -0.50 -2.55
C SER A 31 -5.02 -0.38 -4.03
N ARG A 32 -4.53 0.79 -4.48
CA ARG A 32 -4.08 1.03 -5.86
C ARG A 32 -2.87 0.16 -6.24
N LEU A 33 -1.92 -0.01 -5.33
CA LEU A 33 -0.77 -0.89 -5.51
C LEU A 33 -1.20 -2.35 -5.61
N GLN A 34 -2.13 -2.80 -4.76
CA GLN A 34 -2.67 -4.17 -4.80
C GLN A 34 -3.43 -4.43 -6.10
N GLU A 35 -4.25 -3.48 -6.57
CA GLU A 35 -4.92 -3.56 -7.88
C GLU A 35 -3.91 -3.71 -9.02
N ARG A 36 -2.84 -2.89 -9.01
CA ARG A 36 -1.78 -2.98 -10.02
C ARG A 36 -1.08 -4.33 -9.97
N LEU A 37 -0.73 -4.80 -8.78
CA LEU A 37 -0.09 -6.10 -8.58
C LEU A 37 -0.96 -7.26 -9.06
N HIS A 38 -2.26 -7.24 -8.78
CA HIS A 38 -3.22 -8.21 -9.32
C HIS A 38 -3.25 -8.21 -10.85
N SER A 39 -3.23 -7.02 -11.48
CA SER A 39 -3.18 -6.93 -12.94
C SER A 39 -1.90 -7.52 -13.54
N LEU A 40 -0.79 -7.45 -12.80
CA LEU A 40 0.52 -7.97 -13.20
C LEU A 40 0.70 -9.46 -12.86
N TRP A 41 -0.13 -10.04 -11.98
CA TRP A 41 0.01 -11.40 -11.48
C TRP A 41 0.22 -12.47 -12.57
N PRO A 42 -0.59 -12.52 -13.66
CA PRO A 42 -0.42 -13.53 -14.70
C PRO A 42 0.97 -13.50 -15.35
N ARG A 43 1.59 -12.31 -15.40
CA ARG A 43 2.93 -12.08 -15.96
C ARG A 43 4.02 -12.44 -14.96
N ILE A 44 3.88 -12.05 -13.69
CA ILE A 44 4.96 -12.16 -12.70
C ILE A 44 5.01 -13.49 -11.95
N ARG A 45 3.92 -14.27 -11.91
CA ARG A 45 3.84 -15.51 -11.10
C ARG A 45 4.97 -16.50 -11.37
N GLY A 46 5.38 -16.64 -12.64
CA GLY A 46 6.45 -17.54 -13.07
C GLY A 46 7.85 -16.90 -13.07
N MET A 47 7.98 -15.63 -12.69
CA MET A 47 9.27 -14.93 -12.70
C MET A 47 10.07 -15.27 -11.45
N GLY A 48 11.39 -15.14 -11.55
CA GLY A 48 12.26 -15.14 -10.38
C GLY A 48 12.26 -13.75 -9.73
N THR A 49 12.14 -13.66 -8.41
CA THR A 49 12.20 -12.39 -7.65
C THR A 49 13.53 -11.63 -7.79
N CYS A 50 14.56 -12.27 -8.34
CA CYS A 50 15.87 -11.67 -8.64
C CYS A 50 16.12 -11.52 -10.16
N SER A 51 15.12 -11.80 -10.99
CA SER A 51 15.20 -11.58 -12.43
C SER A 51 15.04 -10.09 -12.74
N ARG A 52 15.62 -9.66 -13.86
CA ARG A 52 15.54 -8.26 -14.30
C ARG A 52 14.09 -7.82 -14.50
N GLU A 53 13.27 -8.70 -15.09
CA GLU A 53 11.86 -8.43 -15.37
C GLU A 53 11.04 -8.23 -14.09
N PHE A 54 11.37 -8.96 -13.02
CA PHE A 54 10.72 -8.75 -11.74
C PHE A 54 11.17 -7.45 -11.08
N LEU A 55 12.46 -7.10 -11.17
CA LEU A 55 12.97 -5.83 -10.67
C LEU A 55 12.33 -4.64 -11.39
N GLU A 56 12.13 -4.71 -12.71
CA GLU A 56 11.40 -3.69 -13.49
C GLU A 56 9.94 -3.54 -13.02
N VAL A 57 9.32 -4.61 -12.52
CA VAL A 57 7.99 -4.54 -11.90
C VAL A 57 8.04 -3.86 -10.53
N LEU A 58 9.09 -4.09 -9.74
CA LEU A 58 9.27 -3.37 -8.48
C LEU A 58 9.46 -1.88 -8.71
N ASP A 59 10.26 -1.50 -9.72
CA ASP A 59 10.44 -0.11 -10.12
C ASP A 59 9.09 0.52 -10.51
N GLU A 60 8.25 -0.19 -11.26
CA GLU A 60 6.90 0.28 -11.61
C GLU A 60 6.00 0.48 -10.36
N LEU A 61 6.06 -0.45 -9.39
CA LEU A 61 5.31 -0.33 -8.14
C LEU A 61 5.82 0.83 -7.28
N GLU A 62 7.13 1.05 -7.23
CA GLU A 62 7.76 2.17 -6.55
C GLU A 62 7.32 3.51 -7.18
N GLU A 63 7.35 3.63 -8.50
CA GLU A 63 6.86 4.82 -9.20
C GLU A 63 5.37 5.08 -8.95
N LEU A 64 4.55 4.03 -8.87
CA LEU A 64 3.14 4.18 -8.51
C LEU A 64 2.98 4.65 -7.06
N ALA A 65 3.73 4.06 -6.12
CA ALA A 65 3.72 4.48 -4.72
C ALA A 65 4.15 5.95 -4.57
N ASP A 66 5.18 6.37 -5.30
CA ASP A 66 5.64 7.75 -5.32
C ASP A 66 4.56 8.72 -5.80
N ARG A 67 3.87 8.39 -6.90
CA ARG A 67 2.76 9.22 -7.41
C ARG A 67 1.64 9.37 -6.39
N GLU A 68 1.31 8.30 -5.66
CA GLU A 68 0.21 8.33 -4.69
C GLU A 68 0.62 9.04 -3.38
N LEU A 69 1.87 8.88 -2.93
CA LEU A 69 2.28 9.34 -1.59
C LEU A 69 3.00 10.69 -1.62
N VAL A 70 3.93 10.91 -2.56
CA VAL A 70 4.73 12.14 -2.61
C VAL A 70 3.85 13.36 -2.90
N TYR A 71 2.90 13.23 -3.83
CA TYR A 71 1.94 14.30 -4.12
C TYR A 71 1.07 14.68 -2.91
N ARG A 72 0.92 13.77 -1.94
CA ARG A 72 0.07 13.94 -0.75
C ARG A 72 0.86 14.27 0.52
N GLY A 73 2.11 14.71 0.37
CA GLY A 73 2.92 15.24 1.48
C GLY A 73 3.77 14.20 2.22
N PHE A 74 3.99 13.03 1.62
CA PHE A 74 4.96 12.06 2.13
C PHE A 74 6.33 12.31 1.48
N ASP A 75 7.36 12.52 2.28
CA ASP A 75 8.73 12.63 1.78
C ASP A 75 9.27 11.24 1.48
N LYS A 76 9.73 11.00 0.26
CA LYS A 76 10.48 9.78 -0.04
C LYS A 76 11.78 9.79 0.75
N VAL A 77 11.98 8.76 1.56
CA VAL A 77 13.23 8.59 2.29
C VAL A 77 14.19 7.90 1.33
N PRO A 78 15.32 8.55 0.95
CA PRO A 78 16.33 7.86 0.17
C PRO A 78 16.75 6.66 1.02
N ALA A 79 16.53 5.46 0.48
CA ALA A 79 16.89 4.26 1.19
C ALA A 79 18.38 4.40 1.60
N ALA A 80 18.68 4.61 2.88
CA ALA A 80 19.86 3.99 3.47
C ALA A 80 19.79 2.55 2.95
N PRO A 81 20.86 1.92 2.43
CA PRO A 81 20.75 0.64 1.72
C PRO A 81 20.08 -0.39 2.64
N VAL A 82 18.74 -0.45 2.61
CA VAL A 82 17.96 -1.15 3.62
C VAL A 82 18.04 -2.56 3.13
N SER A 83 18.98 -3.28 3.73
CA SER A 83 18.90 -4.71 4.01
C SER A 83 17.94 -5.43 3.06
N ARG A 84 18.32 -5.51 1.77
CA ARG A 84 17.73 -6.44 0.80
C ARG A 84 17.81 -7.90 1.30
N ARG A 85 18.49 -8.12 2.44
CA ARG A 85 18.58 -9.33 3.24
C ARG A 85 18.68 -8.94 4.71
N GLY A 86 17.56 -8.79 5.39
CA GLY A 86 17.51 -9.13 6.80
C GLY A 86 17.17 -10.61 6.87
N GLU A 87 18.06 -11.47 7.37
CA GLU A 87 17.86 -12.93 7.51
C GLU A 87 16.62 -13.33 8.35
N GLN A 88 15.85 -12.35 8.84
CA GLN A 88 14.67 -12.53 9.69
C GLN A 88 13.42 -11.78 9.19
N ASN A 89 13.49 -11.02 8.09
CA ASN A 89 12.33 -10.31 7.53
C ASN A 89 11.72 -11.13 6.37
N VAL A 90 10.43 -11.44 6.46
CA VAL A 90 9.68 -12.30 5.54
C VAL A 90 9.21 -11.53 4.29
N ASP A 91 9.47 -10.24 4.23
CA ASP A 91 8.84 -9.31 3.30
C ASP A 91 9.86 -8.52 2.46
N LEU A 92 9.44 -8.13 1.25
CA LEU A 92 10.22 -7.30 0.33
C LEU A 92 9.80 -5.84 0.45
N VAL A 93 10.71 -4.97 0.87
CA VAL A 93 10.44 -3.52 0.92
C VAL A 93 10.53 -2.95 -0.49
N VAL A 94 9.48 -2.22 -0.89
CA VAL A 94 9.41 -1.49 -2.17
C VAL A 94 9.92 -0.08 -1.98
N ALA A 95 9.45 0.64 -0.95
CA ALA A 95 9.83 2.03 -0.73
C ALA A 95 9.67 2.45 0.74
N LEU A 96 10.39 3.51 1.12
CA LEU A 96 10.29 4.15 2.43
C LEU A 96 9.86 5.61 2.27
N TYR A 97 8.94 6.02 3.12
CA TYR A 97 8.41 7.38 3.16
C TYR A 97 8.44 7.94 4.58
N ARG A 98 8.34 9.26 4.70
CA ARG A 98 8.23 9.97 5.97
C ARG A 98 7.06 10.95 5.91
N VAL A 99 6.28 11.00 6.99
CA VAL A 99 5.24 12.02 7.20
C VAL A 99 5.31 12.50 8.64
N GLY A 100 5.74 13.75 8.84
CA GLY A 100 6.13 14.22 10.18
C GLY A 100 7.23 13.34 10.79
N ASP A 101 6.99 12.84 12.00
CA ASP A 101 7.91 11.95 12.72
C ASP A 101 7.67 10.45 12.46
N ILE A 102 6.83 10.11 11.49
CA ILE A 102 6.44 8.74 11.16
C ILE A 102 7.22 8.27 9.93
N ILE A 103 7.90 7.12 10.05
CA ILE A 103 8.46 6.41 8.88
C ILE A 103 7.44 5.37 8.42
N VAL A 104 7.21 5.31 7.12
CA VAL A 104 6.29 4.38 6.49
C VAL A 104 7.04 3.50 5.51
N GLU A 105 7.08 2.19 5.79
CA GLU A 105 7.64 1.18 4.92
C GLU A 105 6.53 0.56 4.08
N VAL A 106 6.62 0.66 2.76
CA VAL A 106 5.69 0.01 1.82
C VAL A 106 6.39 -1.22 1.24
N GLY A 107 5.72 -2.38 1.27
CA GLY A 107 6.33 -3.63 0.85
C GLY A 107 5.36 -4.71 0.36
N LEU A 108 5.92 -5.82 -0.08
CA LEU A 108 5.26 -7.03 -0.53
C LEU A 108 5.51 -8.18 0.44
N LYS A 109 4.44 -8.79 0.93
CA LYS A 109 4.49 -9.87 1.90
C LYS A 109 4.99 -11.17 1.27
N GLY A 110 5.87 -11.88 1.96
CA GLY A 110 6.29 -13.24 1.58
C GLY A 110 7.35 -13.34 0.47
N LEU A 111 7.96 -12.22 0.05
CA LEU A 111 8.96 -12.19 -1.04
C LEU A 111 10.40 -11.92 -0.54
N ASN A 112 10.85 -12.66 0.46
CA ASN A 112 12.14 -12.40 1.12
C ASN A 112 13.39 -13.02 0.46
N ARG A 113 13.25 -13.81 -0.59
CA ARG A 113 14.37 -14.57 -1.18
C ARG A 113 14.27 -14.66 -2.69
N CYS A 114 15.41 -14.90 -3.35
CA CYS A 114 15.44 -15.26 -4.76
C CYS A 114 14.68 -16.58 -4.96
N GLY A 115 13.65 -16.56 -5.79
CA GLY A 115 12.85 -17.74 -6.10
C GLY A 115 11.71 -17.38 -7.04
N ILE A 116 10.99 -18.40 -7.52
CA ILE A 116 9.80 -18.19 -8.34
C ILE A 116 8.70 -17.59 -7.47
N VAL A 117 8.10 -16.48 -7.91
CA VAL A 117 7.11 -15.72 -7.12
C VAL A 117 5.98 -16.64 -6.64
N GLU A 118 5.38 -17.42 -7.54
CA GLU A 118 4.29 -18.37 -7.21
C GLU A 118 4.68 -19.38 -6.13
N ALA A 119 5.93 -19.86 -6.14
CA ALA A 119 6.43 -20.80 -5.13
C ALA A 119 6.64 -20.12 -3.76
N LEU A 120 6.96 -18.82 -3.75
CA LEU A 120 7.18 -18.06 -2.53
C LEU A 120 5.87 -17.61 -1.87
N THR A 121 4.86 -17.30 -2.68
CA THR A 121 3.56 -16.82 -2.21
C THR A 121 2.51 -17.93 -2.06
N GLY A 122 2.85 -19.18 -2.35
CA GLY A 122 1.93 -20.31 -2.22
C GLY A 122 0.81 -20.34 -3.26
N GLY A 123 1.05 -19.77 -4.44
CA GLY A 123 0.08 -19.75 -5.55
C GLY A 123 -0.78 -18.49 -5.64
N GLU A 124 -0.72 -17.61 -4.65
CA GLU A 124 -1.51 -16.38 -4.60
C GLU A 124 -0.68 -15.13 -4.94
N PRO A 125 -1.29 -14.04 -5.42
CA PRO A 125 -0.59 -12.77 -5.57
C PRO A 125 -0.01 -12.29 -4.23
N PRO A 126 1.17 -11.64 -4.22
CA PRO A 126 1.71 -11.07 -2.99
C PRO A 126 0.77 -10.00 -2.44
N ARG A 127 0.78 -9.81 -1.12
CA ARG A 127 -0.01 -8.77 -0.46
C ARG A 127 0.83 -7.53 -0.24
N VAL A 128 0.28 -6.37 -0.59
CA VAL A 128 0.90 -5.07 -0.32
C VAL A 128 0.59 -4.66 1.12
N TYR A 129 1.59 -4.17 1.84
CA TYR A 129 1.45 -3.62 3.18
C TYR A 129 2.14 -2.26 3.31
N ALA A 130 1.70 -1.48 4.30
CA ALA A 130 2.43 -0.35 4.86
C ALA A 130 2.70 -0.61 6.35
N ARG A 131 3.94 -0.45 6.79
CA ARG A 131 4.36 -0.53 8.18
C ARG A 131 4.76 0.86 8.66
N LEU A 132 4.02 1.39 9.62
CA LEU A 132 4.26 2.70 10.21
C LEU A 132 5.11 2.52 11.47
N HIS A 133 6.27 3.17 11.50
CA HIS A 133 7.16 3.24 12.65
C HIS A 133 6.95 4.58 13.34
N LEU A 134 6.36 4.52 14.55
CA LEU A 134 6.11 5.68 15.40
C LEU A 134 7.26 5.79 16.42
N GLY A 135 7.76 7.00 16.65
CA GLY A 135 8.80 7.26 17.66
C GLY A 135 8.41 6.66 19.01
N GLY A 136 9.21 5.72 19.51
CA GLY A 136 8.91 4.94 20.72
C GLY A 136 8.68 3.44 20.51
N GLY A 137 8.75 2.94 19.28
CA GLY A 137 8.75 1.50 18.98
C GLY A 137 7.38 0.89 18.65
N ALA A 138 6.33 1.70 18.58
CA ALA A 138 5.03 1.25 18.11
C ALA A 138 5.07 1.05 16.59
N VAL A 139 4.67 -0.16 16.16
CA VAL A 139 4.59 -0.55 14.75
C VAL A 139 3.13 -0.83 14.41
N VAL A 140 2.57 -0.09 13.47
CA VAL A 140 1.23 -0.34 12.91
C VAL A 140 1.39 -0.89 11.51
N VAL A 141 0.83 -2.08 11.24
CA VAL A 141 0.81 -2.66 9.90
C VAL A 141 -0.59 -2.47 9.32
N LEU A 142 -0.64 -1.81 8.16
CA LEU A 142 -1.81 -1.71 7.30
C LEU A 142 -1.60 -2.66 6.13
N GLU A 143 -2.50 -3.61 5.93
CA GLU A 143 -2.53 -4.41 4.70
C GLU A 143 -3.59 -3.82 3.76
N ALA A 144 -3.43 -4.04 2.45
CA ALA A 144 -4.52 -3.82 1.52
C ALA A 144 -5.67 -4.79 1.88
N GLU A 145 -6.71 -4.30 2.56
CA GLU A 145 -7.91 -5.07 2.83
C GLU A 145 -8.53 -5.52 1.49
N GLU A 146 -8.78 -6.82 1.32
CA GLU A 146 -9.91 -7.25 0.48
C GLU A 146 -11.15 -6.56 1.04
N ALA A 147 -12.05 -6.10 0.18
CA ALA A 147 -13.29 -5.46 0.56
C ALA A 147 -14.25 -6.43 1.28
N ALA A 148 -13.86 -6.96 2.45
CA ALA A 148 -14.66 -7.74 3.39
C ALA A 148 -13.81 -8.14 4.62
N GLN A 149 -13.44 -7.21 5.51
CA GLN A 149 -13.50 -7.49 6.95
C GLN A 149 -13.29 -6.25 7.82
N ARG A 150 -14.41 -5.80 8.39
CA ARG A 150 -14.44 -5.07 9.66
C ARG A 150 -13.57 -5.82 10.67
N SER A 151 -12.37 -5.32 10.92
CA SER A 151 -11.59 -5.71 12.08
C SER A 151 -11.47 -4.50 12.98
N MET A 152 -12.15 -4.62 14.12
CA MET A 152 -12.21 -3.68 15.22
C MET A 152 -10.85 -3.04 15.52
N LEU A 153 -10.74 -1.72 15.34
CA LEU A 153 -9.80 -0.93 16.13
C LEU A 153 -10.39 -0.82 17.54
N SER A 154 -10.17 -1.87 18.33
CA SER A 154 -10.22 -1.81 19.78
C SER A 154 -8.79 -1.67 20.28
N TYR A 155 -8.36 -0.46 20.60
CA TYR A 155 -7.33 -0.10 21.61
C TYR A 155 -7.47 1.41 21.78
N TYR A 156 -8.19 1.92 22.80
CA TYR A 156 -7.71 2.13 24.17
C TYR A 156 -6.26 2.60 24.22
N ILE A 157 -6.07 3.92 24.10
CA ILE A 157 -5.32 4.77 25.04
C ILE A 157 -6.05 6.11 25.12
#